data_AF-A0A7S7NU72-F1
#
_entry.id   AF-A0A7S7NU72-F1
#
_cell.length_a   1.000
_cell.length_b   1.000
_cell.length_c   1.000
_cell.angle_alpha   90.00
_cell.angle_beta   90.00
_cell.angle_gamma   90.00
#
_symmetry.space_group_name_H-M   'P 1'
#
loop_
_entity.id
_entity.type
_entity.pdbx_description
1 polymer ?
#
loop_
_entity_poly.entity_id
_entity_poly.type
_entity_poly.pdbx_seq_one_letter_code
_entity_poly.pdbx_strand_id
1 'polypeptide(L)'
;MRFTARRNWGTVPLTGMLLLLTVVLASAQTGKQGELQVDPHCAVDLDAGISECMVTLDGDGTEPPSHPSGQDHDFRLEPSGSRLYLQPRNGALIAKPTSVQPGLSGCVQARYSSSRLRVDGSPKDLYLCVQTNQRRYAELRIAEAIQPGAAQVIFRFRLLEK
;
A
#
# COMPACT_ATOMS: atom_id res chain seq x y z
N MET A 1 -39.81 -86.24 6.45
CA MET A 1 -40.90 -85.61 5.67
C MET A 1 -41.08 -84.17 6.14
N ARG A 2 -40.95 -83.18 5.23
CA ARG A 2 -41.44 -81.78 5.32
C ARG A 2 -40.90 -80.90 6.47
N PHE A 3 -40.77 -79.58 6.40
CA PHE A 3 -40.57 -78.56 5.35
C PHE A 3 -39.91 -77.36 6.09
N THR A 4 -39.01 -76.65 5.41
CA THR A 4 -38.66 -75.20 5.51
C THR A 4 -39.05 -74.36 6.74
N ALA A 5 -38.13 -73.52 7.21
CA ALA A 5 -38.09 -72.09 6.82
C ALA A 5 -36.96 -71.34 7.55
N ARG A 6 -35.93 -70.90 6.80
CA ARG A 6 -34.95 -69.92 7.27
C ARG A 6 -35.53 -68.51 7.09
N ARG A 7 -35.65 -67.75 8.17
CA ARG A 7 -35.89 -66.29 8.13
C ARG A 7 -34.54 -65.60 8.30
N ASN A 8 -34.01 -65.06 7.21
CA ASN A 8 -32.89 -64.11 7.22
C ASN A 8 -33.44 -62.73 7.63
N TRP A 9 -33.01 -62.21 8.77
CA TRP A 9 -33.19 -60.80 9.13
C TRP A 9 -31.91 -60.05 8.74
N GLY A 10 -31.98 -59.33 7.62
CA GLY A 10 -30.93 -58.41 7.20
C GLY A 10 -30.99 -57.16 8.08
N THR A 11 -29.98 -56.97 8.92
CA THR A 11 -29.67 -55.70 9.55
C THR A 11 -29.04 -54.78 8.52
N VAL A 12 -29.71 -53.66 8.22
CA VAL A 12 -29.16 -52.59 7.37
C VAL A 12 -28.35 -51.66 8.27
N PRO A 13 -27.02 -51.51 8.08
CA PRO A 13 -26.28 -50.50 8.79
C PRO A 13 -26.61 -49.11 8.22
N LEU A 14 -27.02 -48.21 9.10
CA LEU A 14 -27.22 -46.80 8.84
C LEU A 14 -25.84 -46.15 8.69
N THR A 15 -25.32 -46.10 7.46
CA THR A 15 -24.05 -45.42 7.17
C THR A 15 -24.28 -43.92 7.25
N GLY A 16 -24.03 -43.34 8.42
CA GLY A 16 -23.96 -41.90 8.63
C GLY A 16 -22.82 -41.31 7.82
N MET A 17 -23.15 -40.80 6.64
CA MET A 17 -22.22 -40.03 5.81
C MET A 17 -22.09 -38.63 6.41
N LEU A 18 -21.14 -38.49 7.34
CA LEU A 18 -20.76 -37.21 7.93
C LEU A 18 -20.04 -36.40 6.84
N LEU A 19 -20.78 -35.56 6.12
CA LEU A 19 -20.20 -34.57 5.20
C LEU A 19 -19.42 -33.55 6.04
N LEU A 20 -18.10 -33.72 6.09
CA LEU A 20 -17.18 -32.71 6.59
C LEU A 20 -17.17 -31.55 5.59
N LEU A 21 -18.10 -30.60 5.78
CA LEU A 21 -18.10 -29.32 5.10
C LEU A 21 -16.88 -28.52 5.59
N THR A 22 -15.75 -28.65 4.91
CA THR A 22 -14.60 -27.79 5.13
C THR A 22 -14.91 -26.44 4.50
N VAL A 23 -15.44 -25.52 5.31
CA VAL A 23 -15.55 -24.11 4.94
C VAL A 23 -14.13 -23.56 4.91
N VAL A 24 -13.52 -23.54 3.72
CA VAL A 24 -12.29 -22.79 3.49
C VAL A 24 -12.68 -21.31 3.51
N LEU A 25 -12.52 -20.67 4.67
CA LEU A 25 -12.52 -19.21 4.78
C LEU A 25 -11.26 -18.69 4.07
N ALA A 26 -11.35 -18.54 2.75
CA ALA A 26 -10.41 -17.73 2.01
C ALA A 26 -10.65 -16.27 2.41
N SER A 27 -9.93 -15.80 3.43
CA SER A 27 -9.81 -14.37 3.70
C SER A 27 -9.06 -13.75 2.53
N ALA A 28 -9.79 -13.29 1.52
CA ALA A 28 -9.28 -12.31 0.58
C ALA A 28 -9.06 -11.02 1.38
N GLN A 29 -7.87 -10.84 1.93
CA GLN A 29 -7.46 -9.55 2.43
C GLN A 29 -7.30 -8.65 1.20
N THR A 30 -8.24 -7.72 1.04
CA THR A 30 -8.23 -6.78 -0.07
C THR A 30 -7.24 -5.69 0.29
N GLY A 31 -5.96 -5.88 -0.06
CA GLY A 31 -4.91 -4.89 0.17
C GLY A 31 -5.38 -3.49 -0.24
N LYS A 32 -5.23 -2.52 0.66
CA LYS A 32 -5.68 -1.14 0.43
C LYS A 32 -4.91 -0.55 -0.75
N GLN A 33 -5.63 -0.11 -1.77
CA GLN A 33 -5.07 0.49 -2.97
C GLN A 33 -5.91 1.70 -3.39
N GLY A 34 -5.30 2.63 -4.11
CA GLY A 34 -5.99 3.84 -4.56
C GLY A 34 -5.12 4.75 -5.40
N GLU A 35 -5.65 5.94 -5.67
CA GLU A 35 -4.97 7.02 -6.36
C GLU A 35 -4.91 8.24 -5.44
N LEU A 36 -3.76 8.89 -5.38
CA LEU A 36 -3.47 10.06 -4.57
C LEU A 36 -3.02 11.19 -5.50
N GLN A 37 -3.77 12.28 -5.48
CA GLN A 37 -3.32 13.55 -6.03
C GLN A 37 -2.62 14.30 -4.90
N VAL A 38 -1.33 14.58 -5.09
CA VAL A 38 -0.47 15.16 -4.06
C VAL A 38 0.09 16.45 -4.60
N ASP A 39 -0.33 17.56 -4.00
CA ASP A 39 0.21 18.87 -4.31
C ASP A 39 1.55 19.09 -3.57
N PRO A 40 2.45 19.94 -4.08
CA PRO A 40 3.64 20.34 -3.36
C PRO A 40 3.29 20.85 -1.97
N HIS A 41 4.17 20.60 -1.00
CA HIS A 41 3.99 20.90 0.43
C HIS A 41 3.03 19.96 1.18
N CYS A 42 2.28 19.09 0.51
CA CYS A 42 1.40 18.12 1.17
C CYS A 42 2.14 16.87 1.61
N ALA A 43 1.62 16.25 2.66
CA ALA A 43 2.10 15.00 3.22
C ALA A 43 1.10 13.87 2.98
N VAL A 44 1.60 12.65 2.88
CA VAL A 44 0.83 11.46 2.52
C VAL A 44 0.92 10.46 3.65
N ASP A 45 -0.23 9.91 4.03
CA ASP A 45 -0.36 8.70 4.84
C ASP A 45 -0.90 7.61 3.93
N LEU A 46 -0.05 6.64 3.56
CA LEU A 46 -0.42 5.51 2.70
C LEU A 46 -1.29 4.50 3.43
N ASP A 47 -1.14 4.44 4.74
CA ASP A 47 -1.90 3.55 5.61
C ASP A 47 -3.37 3.99 5.67
N ALA A 48 -3.62 5.31 5.73
CA ALA A 48 -4.93 5.93 5.59
C ALA A 48 -5.35 6.17 4.12
N GLY A 49 -4.41 6.21 3.18
CA GLY A 49 -4.69 6.48 1.76
C GLY A 49 -5.16 7.91 1.54
N ILE A 50 -4.55 8.87 2.24
CA ILE A 50 -4.91 10.29 2.21
C ILE A 50 -3.69 11.16 1.93
N SER A 51 -3.94 12.36 1.40
CA SER A 51 -2.97 13.44 1.25
C SER A 51 -3.48 14.66 2.01
N GLU A 52 -2.68 15.18 2.93
CA GLU A 52 -3.01 16.31 3.79
C GLU A 52 -2.03 17.46 3.55
N CYS A 53 -2.57 18.65 3.32
CA CYS A 53 -1.81 19.85 3.08
C CYS A 53 -1.93 20.76 4.29
N MET A 54 -0.81 21.11 4.93
CA MET A 54 -0.81 22.14 5.97
C MET A 54 -0.59 23.49 5.31
N VAL A 55 -1.49 24.42 5.59
CA VAL A 55 -1.38 25.82 5.16
C VAL A 55 -1.25 26.66 6.43
N THR A 56 -0.20 27.48 6.51
CA THR A 56 -0.09 28.50 7.56
C THR A 56 -0.80 29.76 7.11
N LEU A 57 -1.73 30.24 7.94
CA LEU A 57 -2.43 31.51 7.77
C LEU A 57 -1.99 32.48 8.88
N ASP A 58 -0.72 32.87 8.89
CA ASP A 58 -0.16 33.84 9.84
C ASP A 58 -0.36 35.31 9.42
N GLY A 59 -0.80 35.53 8.18
CA GLY A 59 -1.20 36.85 7.68
C GLY A 59 -0.04 37.75 7.26
N ASP A 60 1.21 37.28 7.32
CA ASP A 60 2.38 38.00 6.82
C ASP A 60 2.80 37.56 5.41
N GLY A 61 2.15 36.50 4.89
CA GLY A 61 2.39 35.97 3.54
C GLY A 61 3.66 35.13 3.44
N THR A 62 4.29 34.78 4.56
CA THR A 62 5.47 33.93 4.60
C THR A 62 5.08 32.53 5.03
N GLU A 63 5.32 31.53 4.17
CA GLU A 63 5.15 30.14 4.58
C GLU A 63 6.40 29.70 5.36
N PRO A 64 6.27 29.12 6.57
CA PRO A 64 7.43 28.64 7.29
C PRO A 64 8.15 27.54 6.49
N PRO A 65 9.49 27.43 6.62
CA PRO A 65 10.29 26.50 5.83
C PRO A 65 9.94 25.03 6.08
N SER A 66 9.31 24.73 7.22
CA SER A 66 8.78 23.40 7.51
C SER A 66 7.55 23.49 8.41
N HIS A 67 6.53 22.71 8.06
CA HIS A 67 5.39 22.43 8.93
C HIS A 67 5.70 21.22 9.82
N PRO A 68 5.18 21.17 11.05
CA PRO A 68 5.21 19.93 11.83
C PRO A 68 4.52 18.81 11.05
N SER A 69 5.14 17.63 11.01
CA SER A 69 4.49 16.47 10.39
C SER A 69 3.35 15.98 11.27
N GLY A 70 2.22 15.64 10.66
CA GLY A 70 1.25 14.76 11.31
C GLY A 70 1.96 13.46 11.68
N GLN A 71 1.61 12.85 12.82
CA GLN A 71 2.33 11.68 13.35
C GLN A 71 2.30 10.47 12.41
N ASP A 72 1.27 10.42 11.56
CA ASP A 72 0.98 9.29 10.68
C ASP A 72 1.47 9.48 9.23
N HIS A 73 2.09 10.62 8.91
CA HIS A 73 2.56 10.89 7.55
C HIS A 73 3.80 10.03 7.20
N ASP A 74 3.75 9.34 6.07
CA ASP A 74 4.86 8.54 5.54
C ASP A 74 5.87 9.39 4.78
N PHE A 75 5.41 10.33 3.98
CA PHE A 75 6.29 11.23 3.26
C PHE A 75 5.63 12.57 2.95
N ARG A 76 6.45 13.58 2.65
CA ARG A 76 6.02 14.88 2.13
C ARG A 76 6.53 15.05 0.71
N LEU A 77 5.69 15.61 -0.16
CA LEU A 77 6.11 16.10 -1.46
C LEU A 77 6.74 17.48 -1.26
N GLU A 78 8.07 17.53 -1.25
CA GLU A 78 8.85 18.70 -0.86
C GLU A 78 9.45 19.39 -2.10
N PRO A 79 8.99 20.60 -2.45
CA PRO A 79 9.63 21.39 -3.49
C PRO A 79 10.91 22.05 -2.98
N SER A 80 11.90 22.20 -3.85
CA SER A 80 13.12 22.97 -3.61
C SER A 80 13.58 23.62 -4.91
N GLY A 81 13.18 24.88 -5.10
CA GLY A 81 13.27 25.55 -6.39
C GLY A 81 12.39 24.84 -7.42
N SER A 82 12.94 24.53 -8.60
CA SER A 82 12.24 23.77 -9.65
C SER A 82 12.27 22.24 -9.45
N ARG A 83 12.92 21.75 -8.38
CA ARG A 83 13.06 20.32 -8.11
C ARG A 83 12.00 19.86 -7.13
N LEU A 84 11.64 18.58 -7.22
CA LEU A 84 10.61 17.97 -6.39
C LEU A 84 11.16 16.71 -5.75
N TYR A 85 10.91 16.55 -4.45
CA TYR A 85 11.42 15.43 -3.68
C TYR A 85 10.32 14.74 -2.90
N LEU A 86 10.44 13.44 -2.71
CA LEU A 86 9.76 12.71 -1.66
C LEU A 86 10.65 12.73 -0.42
N GLN A 87 10.21 13.39 0.64
CA GLN A 87 10.90 13.44 1.92
C GLN A 87 10.22 12.46 2.87
N PRO A 88 10.83 11.32 3.23
CA PRO A 88 10.29 10.41 4.23
C PRO A 88 10.06 11.11 5.57
N ARG A 89 9.01 10.72 6.30
CA ARG A 89 8.58 11.29 7.59
C ARG A 89 8.31 10.17 8.59
N ASN A 90 8.35 10.51 9.89
CA ASN A 90 7.93 9.65 10.99
C ASN A 90 8.50 8.22 10.99
N GLY A 91 9.72 8.03 10.49
CA GLY A 91 10.38 6.72 10.44
C GLY A 91 10.04 5.86 9.21
N ALA A 92 9.20 6.36 8.30
CA ALA A 92 9.03 5.77 6.99
C ALA A 92 10.31 5.88 6.16
N LEU A 93 10.46 4.98 5.20
CA LEU A 93 11.64 4.88 4.33
C LEU A 93 11.22 4.64 2.89
N ILE A 94 11.99 5.17 1.94
CA ILE A 94 11.71 5.03 0.51
C ILE A 94 12.91 4.36 -0.16
N ALA A 95 12.63 3.37 -1.01
CA ALA A 95 13.64 2.73 -1.84
C ALA A 95 13.80 3.46 -3.18
N LYS A 96 14.92 3.21 -3.86
CA LYS A 96 15.13 3.75 -5.21
C LYS A 96 14.05 3.26 -6.18
N PRO A 97 13.62 4.09 -7.13
CA PRO A 97 12.64 3.69 -8.11
C PRO A 97 13.14 2.60 -9.07
N THR A 98 12.21 1.83 -9.62
CA THR A 98 12.42 0.79 -10.63
C THR A 98 11.37 0.90 -11.73
N SER A 99 11.71 0.48 -12.95
CA SER A 99 10.78 0.43 -14.10
C SER A 99 9.91 -0.82 -14.11
N VAL A 100 10.18 -1.79 -13.23
CA VAL A 100 9.43 -3.04 -13.12
C VAL A 100 8.70 -3.05 -11.79
N GLN A 101 7.42 -3.41 -11.80
CA GLN A 101 6.61 -3.52 -10.59
C GLN A 101 7.26 -4.55 -9.62
N PRO A 102 7.71 -4.12 -8.43
CA PRO A 102 8.48 -4.98 -7.53
C PRO A 102 7.63 -6.03 -6.80
N GLY A 103 6.36 -5.75 -6.51
CA GLY A 103 5.52 -6.54 -5.62
C GLY A 103 6.09 -6.62 -4.20
N LEU A 104 5.47 -7.46 -3.36
CA LEU A 104 5.92 -7.66 -1.98
C LEU A 104 7.37 -8.17 -1.93
N SER A 105 7.71 -9.18 -2.73
CA SER A 105 9.03 -9.80 -2.71
C SER A 105 10.14 -8.81 -3.09
N GLY A 106 9.90 -7.97 -4.10
CA GLY A 106 10.81 -6.92 -4.51
C GLY A 106 10.95 -5.84 -3.45
N CYS A 107 9.84 -5.40 -2.84
CA CYS A 107 9.90 -4.39 -1.78
C CYS A 107 10.59 -4.88 -0.51
N VAL A 108 10.37 -6.12 -0.08
CA VAL A 108 11.08 -6.70 1.06
C VAL A 108 12.60 -6.72 0.86
N GLN A 109 13.07 -6.91 -0.38
CA GLN A 109 14.50 -6.98 -0.72
C GLN A 109 15.10 -5.61 -1.11
N ALA A 110 14.27 -4.58 -1.20
CA ALA A 110 14.70 -3.26 -1.65
C ALA A 110 15.65 -2.59 -0.65
N ARG A 111 16.49 -1.68 -1.14
CA ARG A 111 17.38 -0.87 -0.31
C ARG A 111 16.69 0.45 0.03
N TYR A 112 16.34 0.60 1.30
CA TYR A 112 15.61 1.73 1.83
C TYR A 112 16.53 2.86 2.32
N SER A 113 16.04 4.10 2.22
CA SER A 113 16.71 5.29 2.74
C SER A 113 15.71 6.22 3.42
N SER A 114 16.17 6.92 4.45
CA SER A 114 15.47 8.04 5.08
C SER A 114 15.77 9.39 4.43
N SER A 115 16.71 9.42 3.47
CA SER A 115 17.05 10.64 2.74
C SER A 115 15.97 10.98 1.72
N ARG A 116 15.79 12.28 1.44
CA ARG A 116 14.91 12.73 0.35
C ARG A 116 15.30 12.10 -0.99
N LEU A 117 14.28 11.73 -1.75
CA LEU A 117 14.40 11.17 -3.08
C LEU A 117 13.89 12.17 -4.11
N ARG A 118 14.74 12.59 -5.04
CA ARG A 118 14.32 13.46 -6.14
C ARG A 118 13.39 12.70 -7.09
N VAL A 119 12.26 13.30 -7.45
CA VAL A 119 11.23 12.68 -8.32
C VAL A 119 10.86 13.53 -9.53
N ASP A 120 11.28 14.79 -9.63
CA ASP A 120 11.10 15.55 -10.87
C ASP A 120 11.87 14.91 -12.04
N GLY A 121 11.26 14.91 -13.22
CA GLY A 121 11.75 14.22 -14.41
C GLY A 121 11.48 12.72 -14.44
N SER A 122 10.79 12.16 -13.43
CA SER A 122 10.46 10.73 -13.42
C SER A 122 9.44 10.41 -14.51
N PRO A 123 9.65 9.34 -15.30
CA PRO A 123 8.67 8.92 -16.29
C PRO A 123 7.43 8.33 -15.61
N LYS A 124 6.35 8.28 -16.39
CA LYS A 124 5.17 7.50 -16.06
C LYS A 124 5.54 6.02 -15.85
N ASP A 125 4.76 5.34 -15.01
CA ASP A 125 4.87 3.91 -14.70
C ASP A 125 6.20 3.51 -14.05
N LEU A 126 6.88 4.48 -13.41
CA LEU A 126 7.97 4.20 -12.49
C LEU A 126 7.39 3.79 -11.13
N TYR A 127 7.97 2.76 -10.52
CA TYR A 127 7.54 2.19 -9.26
C TYR A 127 8.52 2.50 -8.14
N LEU A 128 8.01 2.76 -6.95
CA LEU A 128 8.78 2.95 -5.72
C LEU A 128 8.26 2.01 -4.65
N CYS A 129 9.16 1.44 -3.87
CA CYS A 129 8.80 0.77 -2.63
C CYS A 129 8.90 1.75 -1.47
N VAL A 130 7.87 1.76 -0.63
CA VAL A 130 7.82 2.51 0.62
C VAL A 130 7.69 1.52 1.77
N GLN A 131 8.47 1.72 2.82
CA GLN A 131 8.20 1.14 4.13
C GLN A 131 7.52 2.23 4.95
N THR A 132 6.26 2.04 5.31
CA THR A 132 5.47 3.04 6.04
C THR A 132 6.00 3.22 7.46
N ASN A 133 5.57 4.28 8.14
CA ASN A 133 5.88 4.51 9.56
C ASN A 133 5.40 3.34 10.45
N GLN A 134 4.35 2.62 10.05
CA GLN A 134 3.85 1.39 10.68
C GLN A 134 4.61 0.12 10.28
N ARG A 135 5.75 0.24 9.59
CA ARG A 135 6.59 -0.87 9.11
C ARG A 135 5.88 -1.81 8.13
N ARG A 136 4.86 -1.30 7.43
CA ARG A 136 4.20 -2.01 6.32
C ARG A 136 4.91 -1.70 5.01
N TYR A 137 4.72 -2.55 4.01
CA TYR A 137 5.26 -2.30 2.68
C TYR A 137 4.17 -1.75 1.78
N ALA A 138 4.52 -0.78 0.95
CA ALA A 138 3.64 -0.22 -0.06
C ALA A 138 4.39 -0.05 -1.37
N GLU A 139 3.67 -0.19 -2.48
CA GLU A 139 4.12 0.25 -3.79
C GLU A 139 3.47 1.59 -4.10
N LEU A 140 4.27 2.51 -4.63
CA LEU A 140 3.81 3.69 -5.33
C LEU A 140 4.14 3.54 -6.81
N ARG A 141 3.20 3.88 -7.68
CA ARG A 141 3.40 4.03 -9.12
C ARG A 141 3.14 5.46 -9.50
N ILE A 142 4.08 6.06 -10.22
CA ILE A 142 3.91 7.37 -10.84
C ILE A 142 2.90 7.24 -11.98
N ALA A 143 1.70 7.82 -11.82
CA ALA A 143 0.63 7.64 -12.79
C ALA A 143 0.85 8.42 -14.09
N GLU A 144 1.58 9.53 -14.01
CA GLU A 144 1.94 10.42 -15.12
C GLU A 144 3.36 10.97 -14.93
N ALA A 145 4.04 11.32 -16.02
CA ALA A 145 5.42 11.82 -15.94
C ALA A 145 5.49 13.13 -15.14
N ILE A 146 6.39 13.18 -14.15
CA ILE A 146 6.53 14.34 -13.26
C ILE A 146 7.42 15.37 -13.95
N GLN A 147 6.83 16.48 -14.41
CA GLN A 147 7.60 17.57 -14.99
C GLN A 147 8.35 18.36 -13.89
N PRO A 148 9.52 18.95 -14.19
CA PRO A 148 10.13 19.94 -13.30
C PRO A 148 9.15 21.08 -12.99
N GLY A 149 9.03 21.45 -11.70
CA GLY A 149 8.06 22.45 -11.25
C GLY A 149 6.59 22.01 -11.34
N ALA A 150 6.30 20.72 -11.41
CA ALA A 150 4.92 20.21 -11.40
C ALA A 150 4.15 20.74 -10.17
N ALA A 151 2.95 21.27 -10.43
CA ALA A 151 2.03 21.77 -9.41
C ALA A 151 1.26 20.65 -8.70
N GLN A 152 1.34 19.42 -9.21
CA GLN A 152 0.69 18.24 -8.65
C GLN A 152 1.40 16.98 -9.14
N VAL A 153 1.37 15.92 -8.33
CA VAL A 153 1.81 14.58 -8.71
C VAL A 153 0.70 13.57 -8.41
N ILE A 154 0.44 12.68 -9.37
CA ILE A 154 -0.54 11.60 -9.20
C ILE A 154 0.21 10.29 -8.93
N PHE A 155 -0.01 9.72 -7.75
CA PHE A 155 0.47 8.40 -7.37
C PHE A 155 -0.68 7.39 -7.35
N ARG A 156 -0.45 6.21 -7.90
CA ARG A 156 -1.26 5.03 -7.58
C ARG A 156 -0.54 4.23 -6.52
N PHE A 157 -1.23 3.85 -5.47
CA PHE A 157 -0.61 3.11 -4.38
C PHE A 157 -1.30 1.78 -4.14
N ARG A 158 -0.54 0.86 -3.55
CA ARG A 158 -1.03 -0.43 -3.06
C ARG A 158 -0.24 -0.83 -1.82
N LEU A 159 -0.93 -1.05 -0.70
CA LEU A 159 -0.34 -1.71 0.45
C LEU A 159 -0.12 -3.19 0.13
N LEU A 160 1.04 -3.69 0.51
CA LEU A 160 1.48 -5.06 0.28
C LEU A 160 1.33 -5.83 1.59
N GLU A 161 0.35 -6.73 1.60
CA GLU A 161 0.13 -7.65 2.72
C GLU A 161 1.16 -8.78 2.66
N LYS A 162 1.52 -9.29 3.84
CA LYS A 162 2.44 -10.43 4.00
C LYS A 162 1.68 -11.74 4.01
#